data_AF-A0A8C6KLK0-F1
#
_entry.id   AF-A0A8C6KLK0-F1
#
_cell.length_a   1.000
_cell.length_b   1.000
_cell.length_c   1.000
_cell.angle_alpha   90.00
_cell.angle_beta   90.00
_cell.angle_gamma   90.00
#
_symmetry.space_group_name_H-M   'P 1'
#
loop_
_entity.id
_entity.type
_entity.pdbx_description
1 polymer ?
#
loop_
_entity_poly.entity_id
_entity_poly.type
_entity_poly.pdbx_seq_one_letter_code
_entity_poly.pdbx_strand_id
1 'polypeptide(L)'
;LQQRWGSNVQLMVDLIFEVKSALLAIRPGLSVVINPDKPRRNSFEISLLDGDKETSLWSGIKKGPPRKMKFPQPEAVAAALQEALKSE
;
A
#
# COMPACT_ATOMS: atom_id res chain seq x y z
N LEU A 1 -20.66 15.50 7.53
CA LEU A 1 -20.35 14.27 8.31
C LEU A 1 -18.87 13.95 8.17
N GLN A 2 -18.02 14.73 8.85
CA GLN A 2 -16.57 14.51 8.85
C GLN A 2 -16.22 13.98 10.23
N GLN A 3 -16.23 12.65 10.38
CA GLN A 3 -15.86 12.03 11.64
C GLN A 3 -14.37 12.25 11.86
N ARG A 4 -14.06 12.95 12.95
CA ARG A 4 -12.70 13.27 13.39
C ARG A 4 -12.14 12.02 14.05
N TRP A 5 -11.45 11.20 13.27
CA TRP A 5 -10.73 10.04 13.77
C TRP A 5 -9.44 10.51 14.48
N GLY A 6 -9.12 9.98 15.66
CA GLY A 6 -7.95 10.41 16.47
C GLY A 6 -6.61 10.29 15.74
N SER A 7 -5.54 10.89 16.28
CA SER A 7 -4.23 11.09 15.59
C SER A 7 -3.64 9.84 14.93
N ASN A 8 -3.88 8.64 15.48
CA ASN A 8 -3.41 7.38 14.88
C ASN A 8 -4.11 7.01 13.56
N VAL A 9 -5.34 7.47 13.33
CA VAL A 9 -6.07 7.24 12.07
C VAL A 9 -5.63 8.23 11.01
N GLN A 10 -5.36 9.48 11.38
CA GLN A 10 -4.81 10.46 10.45
C GLN A 10 -3.48 9.98 9.86
N LEU A 11 -2.56 9.48 10.69
CA LEU A 11 -1.29 8.91 10.23
C LEU A 11 -1.47 7.73 9.26
N MET A 12 -2.50 6.90 9.45
CA MET A 12 -2.80 5.81 8.52
C MET A 12 -3.34 6.32 7.19
N VAL A 13 -4.18 7.36 7.22
CA VAL A 13 -4.70 8.00 6.02
C VAL A 13 -3.55 8.65 5.24
N ASP A 14 -2.68 9.38 5.91
CA ASP A 14 -1.52 10.04 5.30
C ASP A 14 -0.59 9.01 4.62
N LEU A 15 -0.29 7.90 5.30
CA LEU A 15 0.52 6.82 4.72
C LEU A 15 -0.11 6.22 3.45
N ILE A 16 -1.44 6.04 3.42
CA ILE A 16 -2.13 5.55 2.22
C ILE A 16 -1.95 6.53 1.05
N PHE A 17 -2.06 7.84 1.32
CA PHE A 17 -1.84 8.88 0.31
C PHE A 17 -0.39 8.94 -0.17
N GLU A 18 0.59 8.81 0.72
CA GLU A 18 2.02 8.78 0.36
C GLU A 18 2.34 7.58 -0.53
N VAL A 19 1.89 6.38 -0.14
CA VAL A 19 2.08 5.16 -0.95
C VAL A 19 1.41 5.30 -2.32
N LYS A 20 0.16 5.79 -2.37
CA LYS A 20 -0.53 6.05 -3.64
C LYS A 20 0.26 7.02 -4.52
N SER A 21 0.77 8.10 -3.95
CA SER A 21 1.54 9.11 -4.68
C SER A 21 2.83 8.53 -5.24
N ALA A 22 3.54 7.71 -4.45
CA ALA A 22 4.75 7.04 -4.90
C ALA A 22 4.49 6.05 -6.06
N LEU A 23 3.39 5.29 -6.00
CA LEU A 23 2.98 4.39 -7.09
C LEU A 23 2.66 5.17 -8.37
N LEU A 24 1.90 6.26 -8.27
CA LEU A 24 1.53 7.10 -9.41
C LEU A 24 2.73 7.88 -9.99
N ALA A 25 3.73 8.21 -9.18
CA ALA A 25 4.97 8.81 -9.67
C ALA A 25 5.75 7.87 -10.60
N ILE A 26 5.66 6.55 -10.39
CA ILE A 26 6.28 5.54 -11.25
C ILE A 26 5.44 5.29 -12.51
N ARG A 27 4.13 5.11 -12.33
CA ARG A 27 3.20 4.85 -13.44
C ARG A 27 1.96 5.74 -13.28
N PRO A 28 1.96 6.95 -13.89
CA PRO A 28 0.87 7.91 -13.74
C PRO A 28 -0.52 7.40 -14.17
N GLY A 29 -0.56 6.41 -15.07
CA GLY A 29 -1.80 5.76 -15.52
C GLY A 29 -2.26 4.56 -14.68
N LEU A 30 -1.60 4.24 -13.56
CA LEU A 30 -1.95 3.10 -12.72
C LEU A 30 -3.26 3.37 -11.95
N SER A 31 -4.21 2.44 -12.04
CA SER A 31 -5.41 2.47 -11.19
C SER A 31 -5.05 1.99 -9.78
N VAL A 32 -5.17 2.88 -8.79
CA VAL A 32 -4.92 2.56 -7.37
C VAL A 32 -6.24 2.50 -6.63
N VAL A 33 -6.65 1.29 -6.25
CA VAL A 33 -7.87 1.04 -5.46
C VAL A 33 -7.48 0.87 -3.99
N ILE A 34 -8.13 1.65 -3.13
CA ILE A 34 -7.99 1.54 -1.67
C ILE A 34 -9.20 0.75 -1.18
N ASN A 35 -8.97 -0.26 -0.34
CA ASN A 35 -10.06 -1.04 0.24
C ASN A 35 -11.05 -0.11 0.96
N PRO A 36 -12.34 -0.13 0.58
CA PRO A 36 -13.35 0.76 1.17
C PRO A 36 -13.72 0.34 2.60
N ASP A 37 -13.51 -0.92 2.94
CA ASP A 37 -13.88 -1.49 4.23
C ASP A 37 -12.75 -1.44 5.26
N LYS A 38 -13.15 -1.43 6.55
CA LYS A 38 -12.20 -1.49 7.66
C LYS A 38 -11.28 -2.71 7.50
N PRO A 39 -9.95 -2.53 7.55
CA PRO A 39 -9.02 -3.63 7.35
C PRO A 39 -9.26 -4.72 8.41
N ARG A 40 -9.48 -5.96 7.96
CA ARG A 40 -9.76 -7.12 8.83
C ARG A 40 -8.55 -7.56 9.63
N ARG A 41 -7.34 -7.28 9.12
CA ARG A 41 -6.06 -7.58 9.75
C ARG A 41 -5.33 -6.25 9.97
N ASN A 42 -4.71 -6.07 11.15
CA ASN A 42 -3.91 -4.87 11.45
C ASN A 42 -2.57 -4.88 10.68
N SER A 43 -2.63 -5.03 9.35
CA SER A 43 -1.50 -5.10 8.41
C SER A 43 -1.88 -4.44 7.09
N PHE A 44 -0.88 -3.93 6.38
CA PHE A 44 -1.02 -3.43 5.02
C PHE A 44 -0.65 -4.54 4.04
N GLU A 45 -1.48 -4.75 3.04
CA GLU A 45 -1.20 -5.64 1.92
C GLU A 45 -1.40 -4.83 0.64
N ILE A 46 -0.43 -4.89 -0.26
CA ILE A 46 -0.43 -4.14 -1.53
C ILE A 46 -0.07 -5.13 -2.63
N SER A 47 -0.98 -5.27 -3.59
CA SER A 47 -0.81 -6.15 -4.75
C SER A 47 -0.93 -5.34 -6.04
N LEU A 48 -0.10 -5.68 -7.03
CA LEU A 48 -0.26 -5.28 -8.42
C LEU A 48 -1.07 -6.35 -9.14
N LEU A 49 -2.12 -5.92 -9.84
CA LEU A 49 -2.88 -6.78 -10.75
C LEU A 49 -2.51 -6.39 -12.19
N ASP A 50 -2.10 -7.40 -12.96
CA ASP A 50 -1.80 -7.28 -14.39
C ASP A 50 -2.46 -8.44 -15.13
N GLY A 51 -3.63 -8.18 -15.72
CA GLY A 51 -4.53 -9.23 -16.18
C GLY A 51 -4.91 -10.19 -15.04
N ASP A 52 -4.66 -11.49 -15.22
CA ASP A 52 -4.90 -12.53 -14.22
C ASP A 52 -3.71 -12.74 -13.26
N LYS A 53 -2.61 -11.99 -13.42
CA LYS A 53 -1.40 -12.12 -12.61
C LYS A 53 -1.46 -11.15 -11.43
N GLU A 54 -1.49 -11.70 -10.21
CA GLU A 54 -1.32 -10.93 -8.98
C GLU A 54 0.13 -11.00 -8.48
N THR A 55 0.74 -9.84 -8.26
CA THR A 55 2.09 -9.72 -7.70
C THR A 55 2.05 -8.92 -6.40
N SER A 56 2.49 -9.55 -5.29
CA SER A 56 2.56 -8.90 -3.97
C SER A 56 3.69 -7.87 -3.93
N LEU A 57 3.36 -6.58 -3.86
CA LEU A 57 4.34 -5.48 -3.69
C LEU A 57 4.71 -5.27 -2.21
N TRP A 58 3.78 -5.52 -1.29
CA TRP A 58 4.03 -5.44 0.15
C TRP A 58 3.10 -6.37 0.92
N SER A 59 3.64 -7.07 1.91
CA SER A 59 2.86 -7.84 2.88
C SER A 59 3.33 -7.56 4.30
N GLY A 60 2.49 -6.86 5.06
CA GLY A 60 2.71 -6.63 6.48
C GLY A 60 2.50 -7.89 7.31
N ILE A 61 1.75 -8.89 6.80
CA ILE A 61 1.62 -10.21 7.42
C ILE A 61 2.98 -10.91 7.45
N LYS A 62 3.69 -10.97 6.31
CA LYS A 62 4.99 -11.65 6.18
C LYS A 62 6.09 -11.04 7.04
N LYS A 63 5.94 -9.80 7.48
CA LYS A 63 6.94 -9.08 8.32
C LYS A 63 6.84 -9.39 9.82
N GLY A 64 5.84 -10.16 10.24
CA GLY A 64 5.70 -10.61 11.63
C GLY A 64 5.54 -9.46 12.64
N PRO A 65 5.53 -9.76 13.95
CA PRO A 65 5.79 -8.76 14.99
C PRO A 65 7.22 -8.21 14.84
N PRO A 66 7.50 -6.92 15.11
CA PRO A 66 6.67 -5.89 15.75
C PRO A 66 5.85 -5.04 14.78
N ARG A 67 4.77 -4.42 15.29
CA ARG A 67 3.77 -3.69 14.50
C ARG A 67 4.34 -2.61 13.56
N LYS A 68 5.41 -1.91 13.95
CA LYS A 68 6.05 -0.87 13.13
C LYS A 68 6.52 -1.40 11.78
N MET A 69 7.05 -2.63 11.74
CA MET A 69 7.53 -3.24 10.49
C MET A 69 6.41 -3.63 9.53
N LYS A 70 5.15 -3.66 9.98
CA LYS A 70 4.00 -4.02 9.13
C LYS A 70 3.53 -2.86 8.24
N PHE A 71 3.96 -1.64 8.54
CA PHE A 71 3.63 -0.46 7.75
C PHE A 71 4.60 -0.33 6.58
N PRO A 72 4.10 -0.10 5.35
CA PRO A 72 4.95 0.12 4.19
C PRO A 72 5.78 1.39 4.33
N GLN A 73 6.97 1.38 3.75
CA GLN A 73 7.66 2.62 3.37
C GLN A 73 7.30 2.88 1.90
N PRO A 74 6.83 4.08 1.53
CA PRO A 74 6.42 4.38 0.15
C PRO A 74 7.50 4.01 -0.89
N GLU A 75 8.76 4.26 -0.58
CA GLU A 75 9.91 3.98 -1.45
C GLU A 75 10.12 2.48 -1.66
N ALA A 76 9.89 1.67 -0.62
CA ALA A 76 10.01 0.23 -0.73
C ALA A 76 8.92 -0.37 -1.62
N VAL A 77 7.70 0.14 -1.52
CA VAL A 77 6.58 -0.27 -2.40
C VAL A 77 6.84 0.21 -3.84
N ALA A 78 7.35 1.43 -4.00
CA ALA A 78 7.73 1.99 -5.28
C ALA A 78 8.81 1.15 -5.99
N ALA A 79 9.88 0.78 -5.27
CA ALA A 79 10.91 -0.11 -5.80
C ALA A 79 10.36 -1.49 -6.20
N ALA A 80 9.47 -2.07 -5.37
CA ALA A 80 8.82 -3.34 -5.70
C ALA A 80 7.95 -3.23 -6.97
N LEU A 81 7.23 -2.10 -7.15
CA LEU A 81 6.48 -1.85 -8.38
C LEU A 81 7.41 -1.75 -9.59
N GLN A 82 8.49 -0.97 -9.50
CA GLN A 82 9.46 -0.86 -10.60
C GLN A 82 10.02 -2.22 -10.99
N GLU A 83 10.34 -3.07 -10.02
CA GLU A 83 10.85 -4.41 -10.29
C GLU A 83 9.80 -5.32 -10.94
N ALA A 84 8.55 -5.27 -10.46
CA ALA A 84 7.44 -6.02 -11.04
C ALA A 84 7.19 -5.63 -12.51
N LEU A 85 7.34 -4.33 -12.85
CA LEU A 85 7.15 -3.82 -14.21
C LEU A 85 8.32 -4.13 -15.17
N LYS A 86 9.53 -4.41 -14.67
CA LYS A 86 10.65 -4.85 -15.52
C LYS A 86 10.54 -6.32 -15.95
N SER A 87 9.67 -7.09 -15.31
CA SER A 87 9.45 -8.51 -15.62
C SER A 87 8.40 -8.71 -16.73
N GLU A 88 8.14 -7.67 -17.52
CA GLU A 88 7.29 -7.64 -18.73
C GLU A 88 8.11 -7.96 -19.98
#